data_AF-A0A7S2WFQ2-F1
#
_entry.id   AF-A0A7S2WFQ2-F1
#
_cell.length_a   1.000
_cell.length_b   1.000
_cell.length_c   1.000
_cell.angle_alpha   90.00
_cell.angle_beta   90.00
_cell.angle_gamma   90.00
#
_symmetry.space_group_name_H-M   'P 1'
#
loop_
_entity.id
_entity.type
_entity.pdbx_description
1 polymer ?
#
loop_
_entity_poly.entity_id
_entity_poly.type
_entity_poly.pdbx_seq_one_letter_code
_entity_poly.pdbx_strand_id
1 'polypeptide(L)'
;EQLVYQLLLQRYPPWGCNTDTKTAHRVTWMNQDKETRAPYDLKVEGPGETGTVFIEVKTTTSRDANVFDMSPWEWDFASTRLRGALVQYHVYRVFSAGAPDHVRVRIIRDMTRAVEAGE
;
A
#
# COMPACT_ATOMS: atom_id res chain seq x y z
N GLU A 1 -9.81 2.18 1.05
CA GLU A 1 -8.47 2.77 0.86
C GLU A 1 -8.29 4.25 1.27
N GLN A 2 -9.33 5.11 1.29
CA GLN A 2 -9.18 6.57 1.46
C GLN A 2 -8.26 7.02 2.61
N LEU A 3 -8.38 6.40 3.79
CA LEU A 3 -7.50 6.69 4.93
C LEU A 3 -6.02 6.48 4.58
N VAL A 4 -5.69 5.36 3.93
CA VAL A 4 -4.32 5.03 3.52
C VAL A 4 -3.83 6.03 2.49
N TYR A 5 -4.67 6.40 1.51
CA TYR A 5 -4.33 7.42 0.52
C TYR A 5 -3.97 8.75 1.19
N GLN A 6 -4.76 9.22 2.16
CA GLN A 6 -4.47 10.45 2.91
C GLN A 6 -3.18 10.36 3.74
N LEU A 7 -2.94 9.22 4.39
CA LEU A 7 -1.67 8.97 5.11
C LEU A 7 -0.46 9.03 4.16
N LEU A 8 -0.59 8.48 2.96
CA LEU A 8 0.46 8.53 1.94
C LEU A 8 0.68 9.96 1.45
N LEU A 9 -0.37 10.76 1.23
CA LEU A 9 -0.22 12.17 0.86
C LEU A 9 0.43 12.99 1.98
N GLN A 10 0.14 12.71 3.26
CA GLN A 10 0.84 13.38 4.37
C GLN A 10 2.32 12.99 4.43
N ARG A 11 2.63 11.72 4.16
CA ARG A 11 4.00 11.19 4.16
C ARG A 11 4.80 11.67 2.96
N TYR A 12 4.14 11.79 1.82
CA TYR A 12 4.68 12.15 0.51
C TYR A 12 3.85 13.32 -0.06
N PRO A 13 4.04 14.53 0.48
CA PRO A 13 3.22 15.68 0.11
C PRO A 13 3.27 15.96 -1.39
N PRO A 14 2.11 16.14 -2.04
CA PRO A 14 2.06 16.53 -3.44
C PRO A 14 2.64 17.93 -3.64
N TRP A 15 3.00 18.21 -4.89
CA TRP A 15 3.63 19.46 -5.33
C TRP A 15 2.95 20.72 -4.78
N GLY A 16 3.73 21.69 -4.30
CA GLY A 16 3.23 22.97 -3.77
C GLY A 16 3.85 23.41 -2.44
N CYS A 17 4.56 22.52 -1.73
CA CYS A 17 5.39 22.86 -0.56
C CYS A 17 6.89 22.77 -0.88
N ASN A 18 7.39 23.63 -1.76
CA ASN A 18 8.84 23.90 -1.92
C ASN A 18 9.73 22.72 -2.41
N THR A 19 9.30 21.93 -3.40
CA THR A 19 10.12 20.82 -3.97
C THR A 19 10.08 20.77 -5.50
N ASP A 20 11.23 20.48 -6.11
CA ASP A 20 11.43 20.32 -7.57
C ASP A 20 10.64 19.10 -8.10
N THR A 21 10.11 19.19 -9.33
CA THR A 21 9.33 18.09 -9.98
C THR A 21 10.15 16.82 -10.12
N LYS A 22 11.47 16.94 -10.22
CA LYS A 22 12.39 15.80 -10.31
C LYS A 22 12.62 15.08 -8.98
N THR A 23 12.20 15.67 -7.84
CA THR A 23 12.46 15.15 -6.49
C THR A 23 11.19 14.79 -5.70
N ALA A 24 10.01 15.00 -6.28
CA ALA A 24 8.73 14.67 -5.64
C ALA A 24 8.32 13.21 -5.86
N HIS A 25 7.64 12.64 -4.87
CA HIS A 25 6.96 11.35 -4.98
C HIS A 25 5.56 11.56 -5.60
N ARG A 26 5.06 10.56 -6.33
CA ARG A 26 3.70 10.54 -6.88
C ARG A 26 2.90 9.42 -6.23
N VAL A 27 1.74 9.75 -5.68
CA VAL A 27 0.80 8.79 -5.08
C VAL A 27 -0.43 8.67 -5.98
N THR A 28 -0.73 7.45 -6.44
CA THR A 28 -1.86 7.14 -7.33
C THR A 28 -2.77 6.13 -6.66
N TRP A 29 -4.08 6.39 -6.64
CA TRP A 29 -5.11 5.44 -6.21
C TRP A 29 -5.79 4.87 -7.46
N MET A 30 -5.50 3.60 -7.75
CA MET A 30 -5.93 2.94 -8.98
C MET A 30 -7.45 2.74 -9.01
N ASN A 31 -8.02 2.39 -7.85
CA ASN A 31 -9.43 2.03 -7.70
C ASN A 31 -10.32 3.17 -7.15
N GLN A 32 -9.85 4.42 -7.22
CA GLN A 32 -10.55 5.55 -6.59
C GLN A 32 -11.98 5.74 -7.13
N ASP A 33 -12.12 5.74 -8.46
CA ASP A 33 -13.39 6.03 -9.12
C ASP A 33 -14.11 4.75 -9.57
N LYS A 34 -13.34 3.68 -9.84
CA LYS A 34 -13.85 2.39 -10.30
C LYS A 34 -12.83 1.30 -10.02
N GLU A 35 -13.31 0.10 -9.65
CA GLU A 35 -12.48 -1.10 -9.56
C GLU A 35 -11.74 -1.36 -10.88
N THR A 36 -10.44 -1.11 -10.87
CA THR A 36 -9.49 -1.52 -11.89
C THR A 36 -8.96 -2.85 -11.42
N ARG A 37 -9.07 -3.91 -12.22
CA ARG A 37 -8.59 -5.28 -11.88
C ARG A 37 -7.05 -5.36 -11.69
N ALA A 38 -6.41 -4.25 -11.33
CA ALA A 38 -5.04 -4.14 -10.90
C ALA A 38 -4.83 -5.01 -9.65
N PRO A 39 -3.65 -5.64 -9.53
CA PRO A 39 -3.31 -6.47 -8.37
C PRO A 39 -2.82 -5.63 -7.19
N TYR A 40 -3.26 -4.38 -7.07
CA TYR A 40 -2.94 -3.42 -6.01
C TYR A 40 -3.91 -2.24 -6.08
N ASP A 41 -4.23 -1.66 -4.93
CA ASP A 41 -5.10 -0.49 -4.86
C ASP A 41 -4.40 0.85 -5.11
N LEU A 42 -3.15 0.97 -4.64
CA LEU A 42 -2.40 2.21 -4.54
C LEU A 42 -0.97 2.01 -5.05
N LYS A 43 -0.38 3.09 -5.58
CA LYS A 43 1.00 3.10 -6.06
C LYS A 43 1.71 4.37 -5.62
N VAL A 44 2.92 4.23 -5.09
CA VAL A 44 3.84 5.34 -4.80
C VAL A 44 5.05 5.22 -5.70
N GLU A 45 5.29 6.24 -6.50
CA GLU A 45 6.47 6.33 -7.39
C GLU A 45 7.42 7.36 -6.81
N GLY A 46 8.68 6.96 -6.60
CA GLY A 46 9.74 7.84 -6.15
C GLY A 46 10.20 8.79 -7.26
N PRO A 47 10.90 9.87 -6.88
CA PRO A 47 11.47 10.81 -7.84
C PRO A 47 12.44 10.16 -8.80
N GLY A 48 12.41 10.57 -10.08
CA GLY A 48 13.32 10.07 -11.10
C GLY A 48 13.31 8.54 -11.26
N GLU A 49 12.17 7.89 -11.00
CA GLU A 49 11.99 6.43 -11.09
C GLU A 49 12.90 5.62 -10.14
N THR A 50 13.38 6.24 -9.07
CA THR A 50 14.30 5.62 -8.09
C THR A 50 13.68 4.48 -7.27
N GLY A 51 12.39 4.24 -7.40
CA GLY A 51 11.69 3.09 -6.83
C GLY A 51 10.18 3.21 -6.96
N THR A 52 9.50 2.07 -6.97
CA THR A 52 8.03 2.02 -6.96
C THR A 52 7.55 1.12 -5.83
N VAL A 53 6.57 1.59 -5.07
CA VAL A 53 5.89 0.80 -4.04
C VAL A 53 4.45 0.59 -4.48
N PHE A 54 4.07 -0.65 -4.69
CA PHE A 54 2.69 -1.08 -4.88
C PHE A 54 2.08 -1.40 -3.53
N ILE A 55 0.83 -1.00 -3.34
CA ILE A 55 0.17 -1.05 -2.04
C ILE A 55 -1.22 -1.66 -2.20
N GLU A 56 -1.47 -2.69 -1.42
CA GLU A 56 -2.78 -3.32 -1.26
C GLU A 56 -3.34 -3.00 0.12
N VAL A 57 -4.61 -2.61 0.20
CA VAL A 57 -5.25 -2.20 1.45
C VAL A 57 -6.25 -3.26 1.89
N LYS A 58 -5.98 -3.87 3.05
CA LYS A 58 -6.89 -4.87 3.65
C LYS A 58 -7.50 -4.29 4.91
N THR A 59 -8.83 -4.20 4.93
CA THR A 59 -9.58 -3.55 6.01
C THR A 59 -10.33 -4.57 6.85
N THR A 60 -10.37 -4.34 8.17
CA THR A 60 -11.15 -5.15 9.11
C THR A 60 -11.73 -4.29 10.23
N THR A 61 -12.91 -4.67 10.72
CA THR A 61 -13.54 -4.07 11.91
C THR A 61 -12.97 -4.64 13.22
N SER A 62 -12.27 -5.78 13.16
CA SER A 62 -11.59 -6.38 14.31
C SER A 62 -10.35 -5.57 14.71
N ARG A 63 -9.97 -5.66 15.99
CA ARG A 63 -8.77 -5.04 16.56
C ARG A 63 -7.50 -5.89 16.37
N ASP A 64 -7.68 -7.19 16.19
CA ASP A 64 -6.67 -8.24 16.38
C ASP A 64 -6.71 -9.33 15.30
N ALA A 65 -7.51 -9.18 14.23
CA ALA A 65 -7.51 -10.12 13.12
C ALA A 65 -6.10 -10.27 12.51
N ASN A 66 -5.58 -11.48 12.55
CA ASN A 66 -4.26 -11.84 12.03
C ASN A 66 -4.31 -12.39 10.60
N VAL A 67 -5.49 -12.67 10.06
CA VAL A 67 -5.67 -13.19 8.70
C VAL A 67 -6.33 -12.17 7.76
N PHE A 68 -6.06 -12.31 6.46
CA PHE A 68 -6.76 -11.68 5.34
C PHE A 68 -6.68 -12.57 4.12
N ASP A 69 -7.64 -12.38 3.24
CA ASP A 69 -7.59 -12.92 1.90
C ASP A 69 -6.69 -12.07 1.01
N MET A 70 -5.95 -12.75 0.14
CA MET A 70 -5.30 -12.16 -1.04
C MET A 70 -5.78 -12.90 -2.27
N SER A 71 -6.05 -12.18 -3.35
CA SER A 71 -6.36 -12.82 -4.62
C SER A 71 -5.12 -13.53 -5.20
N PRO A 72 -5.30 -14.56 -6.05
CA PRO A 72 -4.16 -15.19 -6.73
C PRO A 72 -3.32 -14.20 -7.55
N TRP A 73 -3.95 -13.14 -8.09
CA TRP A 73 -3.26 -12.10 -8.86
C TRP A 73 -2.43 -11.17 -7.99
N GLU A 74 -2.94 -10.74 -6.84
CA GLU A 74 -2.17 -9.99 -5.82
C GLU A 74 -0.96 -10.82 -5.37
N TRP A 75 -1.17 -12.10 -5.05
CA TRP A 75 -0.12 -12.98 -4.58
C TRP A 75 0.98 -13.20 -5.63
N ASP A 76 0.62 -13.52 -6.87
CA ASP A 76 1.58 -13.72 -7.96
C ASP A 76 2.35 -12.43 -8.28
N PHE A 77 1.66 -11.29 -8.27
CA PHE A 77 2.31 -9.99 -8.45
C PHE A 77 3.32 -9.71 -7.32
N ALA A 78 2.93 -9.90 -6.05
CA ALA A 78 3.78 -9.63 -4.89
C ALA A 78 4.99 -10.58 -4.79
N SER A 79 4.82 -11.87 -5.06
CA SER A 79 5.83 -12.92 -4.77
C SER A 79 6.74 -13.28 -5.95
N THR A 80 6.24 -13.16 -7.18
CA THR A 80 6.95 -13.60 -8.39
C THR A 80 7.50 -12.40 -9.17
N ARG A 81 6.63 -11.45 -9.53
CA ARG A 81 6.97 -10.39 -10.51
C ARG A 81 7.91 -9.32 -9.99
N LEU A 82 7.98 -9.14 -8.67
CA LEU A 82 8.78 -8.08 -8.04
C LEU A 82 10.12 -8.60 -7.50
N ARG A 83 10.39 -9.91 -7.58
CA ARG A 83 11.63 -10.50 -7.09
C ARG A 83 12.82 -10.00 -7.90
N GLY A 84 13.75 -9.29 -7.25
CA GLY A 84 15.00 -8.80 -7.84
C GLY A 84 14.93 -7.43 -8.53
N ALA A 85 13.79 -6.74 -8.48
CA ALA A 85 13.64 -5.38 -9.01
C ALA A 85 13.62 -4.32 -7.90
N LEU A 86 13.85 -3.03 -8.23
CA LEU A 86 13.81 -1.88 -7.29
C LEU A 86 12.37 -1.50 -6.87
N VAL A 87 11.50 -2.49 -6.76
CA VAL A 87 10.06 -2.34 -6.56
C VAL A 87 9.63 -3.14 -5.35
N GLN A 88 8.69 -2.61 -4.58
CA GLN A 88 8.21 -3.21 -3.34
C GLN A 88 6.71 -3.40 -3.39
N TYR A 89 6.21 -4.39 -2.65
CA TYR A 89 4.79 -4.63 -2.45
C TYR A 89 4.46 -4.63 -0.98
N HIS A 90 3.62 -3.70 -0.55
CA HIS A 90 3.23 -3.56 0.85
C HIS A 90 1.74 -3.85 1.01
N VAL A 91 1.38 -4.53 2.09
CA VAL A 91 -0.02 -4.61 2.53
C VAL A 91 -0.25 -3.66 3.69
N TYR A 92 -1.19 -2.73 3.52
CA TYR A 92 -1.64 -1.80 4.54
C TYR A 92 -2.90 -2.37 5.19
N ARG A 93 -2.72 -2.90 6.40
CA ARG A 93 -3.80 -3.46 7.22
C ARG A 93 -4.46 -2.36 8.03
N VAL A 94 -5.72 -2.06 7.72
CA VAL A 94 -6.54 -1.09 8.47
C VAL A 94 -7.43 -1.83 9.45
N PHE A 95 -7.18 -1.63 10.74
CA PHE A 95 -7.90 -2.26 11.85
C PHE A 95 -8.94 -1.32 12.46
N SER A 96 -9.91 -1.89 13.17
CA SER A 96 -10.98 -1.16 13.85
C SER A 96 -11.75 -0.22 12.93
N ALA A 97 -11.94 -0.60 11.67
CA ALA A 97 -12.66 0.23 10.71
C ALA A 97 -14.06 0.56 11.22
N GLY A 98 -14.47 1.84 11.11
CA GLY A 98 -15.73 2.34 11.66
C GLY A 98 -15.66 2.82 13.12
N ALA A 99 -14.51 2.71 13.80
CA ALA A 99 -14.27 3.26 15.14
C ALA A 99 -13.12 4.29 15.11
N PRO A 100 -13.39 5.57 14.73
CA PRO A 100 -12.36 6.58 14.42
C PRO A 100 -11.26 6.72 15.49
N ASP A 101 -11.62 6.69 16.77
CA ASP A 101 -10.68 6.85 17.90
C ASP A 101 -9.78 5.62 18.14
N HIS A 102 -10.01 4.53 17.40
CA HIS A 102 -9.34 3.26 17.57
C HIS A 102 -8.76 2.69 16.27
N VAL A 103 -8.86 3.42 15.16
CA VAL A 103 -8.32 2.99 13.87
C VAL A 103 -6.80 2.90 13.95
N ARG A 104 -6.25 1.79 13.46
CA ARG A 104 -4.81 1.55 13.41
C ARG A 104 -4.41 0.99 12.07
N VAL A 105 -3.29 1.45 11.53
CA VAL A 105 -2.71 0.94 10.28
C VAL A 105 -1.41 0.18 10.58
N ARG A 106 -1.31 -1.08 10.15
CA ARG A 106 -0.07 -1.87 10.16
C ARG A 106 0.42 -2.05 8.72
N ILE A 107 1.71 -1.86 8.50
CA ILE A 107 2.33 -2.06 7.17
C ILE A 107 3.10 -3.37 7.18
N ILE A 108 2.75 -4.29 6.29
CA ILE A 108 3.50 -5.51 6.00
C ILE A 108 4.32 -5.23 4.74
N ARG A 109 5.65 -5.14 4.86
CA ARG A 109 6.53 -4.73 3.75
C ARG A 109 7.09 -5.88 2.92
N ASP A 110 7.20 -7.05 3.53
CA ASP A 110 7.71 -8.26 2.90
C ASP A 110 6.71 -9.36 3.21
N MET A 111 5.83 -9.64 2.24
CA MET A 111 4.78 -10.63 2.41
C MET A 111 5.35 -12.05 2.54
N THR A 112 6.40 -12.35 1.78
CA THR A 112 7.05 -13.67 1.82
C THR A 112 7.59 -13.93 3.22
N ARG A 113 8.34 -12.96 3.75
CA ARG A 113 8.88 -13.04 5.10
C ARG A 113 7.79 -13.07 6.17
N ALA A 114 6.73 -12.28 6.02
CA ALA A 114 5.63 -12.26 6.98
C ALA A 114 4.92 -13.62 7.05
N VAL A 115 4.70 -14.27 5.90
CA VAL A 115 4.14 -15.62 5.85
C VAL A 115 5.08 -16.66 6.46
N GLU A 116 6.38 -16.59 6.15
CA GLU A 116 7.40 -17.47 6.75
C GLU A 116 7.49 -17.30 8.27
N ALA A 117 7.26 -16.09 8.79
CA ALA A 117 7.27 -15.77 10.21
C ALA A 117 5.92 -16.01 10.92
N GLY A 118 4.84 -16.27 10.18
CA GLY A 118 3.49 -16.45 10.73
C GLY A 118 2.83 -15.18 11.27
N GLU A 119 3.12 -14.02 10.66
CA GLU A 119 2.71 -12.67 11.12
C GLU A 119 1.40 -12.12 10.54
#